data_AF-A0A3M1XGC6-F1
#
_entry.id   AF-A0A3M1XGC6-F1
#
_cell.length_a   1.000
_cell.length_b   1.000
_cell.length_c   1.000
_cell.angle_alpha   90.00
_cell.angle_beta   90.00
_cell.angle_gamma   90.00
#
_symmetry.space_group_name_H-M   'P 1'
#
loop_
_entity.id
_entity.type
_entity.pdbx_description
1 polymer ?
#
loop_
_entity_poly.entity_id
_entity_poly.type
_entity_poly.pdbx_seq_one_letter_code
_entity_poly.pdbx_strand_id
1 'polypeptide(L)'
;MEMATLLNWTTFLPLLGGLVLLTIPRTQESLIKSWALFITTSTFLISLFLFYRFDGSNTGFQFETVKAWIPGLNASYHVGVDGISILLFMLTTFITPLAILSSWSAITTRLKEYMLAMLVLETAMLG
;
A
#
# COMPACT_ATOMS: atom_id res chain seq x y z
N MET A 1 17.36 1.27 8.49
CA MET A 1 16.76 1.17 7.14
C MET A 1 16.62 2.57 6.59
N GLU A 2 17.11 2.83 5.37
CA GLU A 2 16.92 4.16 4.74
C GLU A 2 15.43 4.42 4.52
N MET A 3 14.97 5.65 4.76
CA MET A 3 13.54 6.00 4.66
C MET A 3 12.99 5.78 3.23
N ALA A 4 13.83 6.00 2.21
CA ALA A 4 13.49 5.69 0.83
C ALA A 4 13.16 4.20 0.61
N THR A 5 13.93 3.31 1.25
CA THR A 5 13.66 1.87 1.21
C THR A 5 12.33 1.56 1.90
N LEU A 6 12.03 2.21 3.03
CA LEU A 6 10.78 2.01 3.75
C LEU A 6 9.54 2.42 2.93
N LEU A 7 9.61 3.55 2.23
CA LEU A 7 8.52 4.01 1.34
C LEU A 7 8.20 2.94 0.28
N ASN A 8 9.22 2.44 -0.42
CA ASN A 8 9.06 1.39 -1.42
C ASN A 8 8.46 0.11 -0.84
N TRP A 9 8.95 -0.36 0.31
CA TRP A 9 8.37 -1.54 0.97
C TRP A 9 6.92 -1.33 1.34
N THR A 10 6.55 -0.12 1.78
CA THR A 10 5.16 0.21 2.14
C THR A 10 4.26 0.21 0.92
N THR A 11 4.71 0.78 -0.20
CA THR A 11 3.98 0.78 -1.48
C THR A 11 3.69 -0.64 -1.98
N PHE A 12 4.66 -1.57 -1.88
CA PHE A 12 4.50 -2.94 -2.39
C PHE A 12 4.02 -3.96 -1.36
N LEU A 13 3.89 -3.59 -0.08
CA LEU A 13 3.40 -4.49 0.98
C LEU A 13 2.00 -5.05 0.66
N PRO A 14 1.02 -4.25 0.19
CA PRO A 14 -0.29 -4.77 -0.17
C PRO A 14 -0.22 -5.79 -1.31
N LEU A 15 0.61 -5.54 -2.33
CA LEU A 15 0.82 -6.47 -3.44
C LEU A 15 1.38 -7.81 -2.97
N LEU A 16 2.42 -7.78 -2.13
CA LEU A 16 2.97 -8.99 -1.52
C LEU A 16 1.92 -9.72 -0.69
N GLY A 17 1.13 -8.99 0.11
CA GLY A 17 0.00 -9.53 0.85
C GLY A 17 -1.04 -10.19 -0.05
N GLY A 18 -1.33 -9.61 -1.22
CA GLY A 18 -2.24 -10.16 -2.23
C GLY A 18 -1.70 -11.42 -2.89
N LEU A 19 -0.39 -11.50 -3.16
CA LEU A 19 0.27 -12.70 -3.65
C LEU A 19 0.21 -13.85 -2.64
N VAL A 20 0.38 -13.57 -1.35
CA VAL A 20 0.18 -14.58 -0.29
C VAL A 20 -1.30 -14.96 -0.16
N LEU A 21 -2.23 -14.01 -0.31
CA LEU A 21 -3.66 -14.29 -0.27
C LEU A 21 -4.08 -15.30 -1.37
N LEU A 22 -3.39 -15.34 -2.52
CA LEU A 22 -3.64 -16.33 -3.58
C LEU A 22 -3.45 -17.77 -3.10
N THR A 23 -2.57 -18.04 -2.13
CA THR A 23 -2.34 -19.39 -1.61
C THR A 23 -3.41 -19.84 -0.60
N ILE A 24 -4.24 -18.91 -0.09
CA ILE A 24 -5.30 -19.20 0.87
C ILE A 24 -6.52 -19.83 0.15
N PRO A 25 -7.03 -21.01 0.57
CA PRO A 25 -8.19 -21.62 -0.04
C PRO A 25 -9.45 -20.75 0.04
N ARG A 26 -10.26 -20.72 -1.03
CA ARG A 26 -11.51 -19.92 -1.08
C ARG A 26 -12.52 -20.27 0.00
N THR A 27 -12.46 -21.48 0.57
CA THR A 27 -13.32 -21.93 1.67
C THR A 27 -13.01 -21.26 3.00
N GLN A 28 -11.82 -20.66 3.16
CA GLN A 28 -11.38 -20.02 4.41
C GLN A 28 -11.66 -18.52 4.40
N GLU A 29 -12.93 -18.13 4.26
CA GLU A 29 -13.33 -16.72 4.14
C GLU A 29 -12.86 -15.85 5.31
N SER A 30 -12.95 -16.35 6.54
CA SER A 30 -12.46 -15.62 7.72
C SER A 30 -10.97 -15.33 7.64
N LEU A 31 -10.17 -16.30 7.19
CA LEU A 31 -8.73 -16.13 7.06
C LEU A 31 -8.39 -15.12 5.96
N ILE A 32 -9.11 -15.16 4.83
CA ILE A 32 -8.96 -14.19 3.73
C ILE A 32 -9.25 -12.77 4.23
N LYS A 33 -10.36 -12.57 4.93
CA LYS A 33 -10.78 -11.28 5.50
C LYS A 33 -9.77 -10.74 6.52
N SER A 34 -9.38 -11.58 7.50
CA SER A 34 -8.41 -11.21 8.52
C SER A 34 -7.03 -10.94 7.96
N TRP A 35 -6.59 -11.70 6.94
CA TRP A 35 -5.30 -11.50 6.28
C TRP A 35 -5.26 -10.18 5.52
N ALA A 36 -6.26 -9.90 4.70
CA ALA A 36 -6.34 -8.63 3.97
C ALA A 36 -6.33 -7.44 4.94
N LEU A 37 -7.14 -7.51 6.01
CA LEU A 37 -7.17 -6.48 7.04
C LEU A 37 -5.82 -6.30 7.74
N PHE A 38 -5.14 -7.40 8.07
CA PHE A 38 -3.81 -7.35 8.71
C PHE A 38 -2.79 -6.64 7.82
N ILE A 39 -2.77 -6.94 6.52
CA ILE A 39 -1.86 -6.32 5.56
C ILE A 39 -2.14 -4.81 5.48
N THR A 40 -3.39 -4.41 5.21
CA THR A 40 -3.73 -2.98 5.04
C THR A 40 -3.54 -2.18 6.33
N THR A 41 -3.82 -2.78 7.49
CA THR A 41 -3.54 -2.16 8.80
C THR A 41 -2.04 -2.00 9.02
N SER A 42 -1.23 -2.99 8.63
CA SER A 42 0.23 -2.88 8.72
C SER A 42 0.76 -1.77 7.81
N THR A 43 0.24 -1.67 6.58
CA THR A 43 0.57 -0.57 5.64
C THR A 43 0.25 0.79 6.24
N PHE A 44 -0.91 0.94 6.89
CA PHE A 44 -1.30 2.17 7.61
C PHE A 44 -0.38 2.50 8.79
N LEU A 45 -0.01 1.52 9.62
CA LEU A 45 0.88 1.77 10.75
C LEU A 45 2.27 2.23 10.27
N ILE A 46 2.75 1.68 9.16
CA ILE A 46 4.02 2.11 8.56
C ILE A 46 3.89 3.50 7.94
N SER A 47 2.75 3.84 7.31
CA SER A 47 2.53 5.18 6.75
C SER A 47 2.50 6.27 7.82
N LEU A 48 1.96 5.99 9.01
CA LEU A 48 2.05 6.88 10.17
C LEU A 48 3.50 7.16 10.58
N PHE A 49 4.35 6.13 10.55
CA PHE A 49 5.77 6.29 10.84
C PHE A 49 6.49 7.14 9.79
N LEU A 50 6.18 6.94 8.50
CA LEU A 50 6.70 7.77 7.40
C LEU A 50 6.29 9.24 7.59
N PHE A 51 5.03 9.50 7.92
CA PHE A 51 4.55 10.85 8.21
C PHE A 51 5.25 11.49 9.41
N TYR A 52 5.44 10.75 10.50
CA TYR A 52 6.17 11.25 11.68
C TYR A 52 7.61 11.65 11.35
N ARG A 53 8.23 10.99 10.36
CA ARG A 53 9.60 11.28 9.92
C ARG A 53 9.70 12.35 8.82
N PHE A 54 8.57 12.80 8.27
CA PHE A 54 8.52 13.78 7.20
C PHE A 54 8.84 15.18 7.74
N ASP A 55 9.73 15.91 7.05
CA ASP A 55 10.08 17.29 7.41
C ASP A 55 9.20 18.28 6.63
N GLY A 56 8.21 18.87 7.29
CA GLY A 56 7.32 19.85 6.67
C GLY A 56 7.96 21.19 6.28
N SER A 57 9.20 21.46 6.70
CA SER A 57 9.93 22.67 6.33
C SER A 57 10.67 22.54 4.98
N ASN A 58 10.91 21.31 4.53
CA ASN A 58 11.52 21.01 3.25
C ASN A 58 10.46 20.92 2.16
N THR A 59 10.56 21.79 1.15
CA THR A 59 9.61 21.88 0.02
C THR A 59 9.90 20.88 -1.10
N GLY A 60 11.05 20.19 -1.06
CA GLY A 60 11.41 19.16 -2.03
C GLY A 60 10.78 17.80 -1.73
N PHE A 61 11.02 16.86 -2.64
CA PHE A 61 10.70 15.46 -2.40
C PHE A 61 11.59 14.89 -1.29
N GLN A 62 11.03 13.95 -0.54
CA GLN A 62 11.69 13.23 0.54
C GLN A 62 11.54 11.73 0.31
N PHE A 63 12.42 10.96 0.94
CA PHE A 63 12.44 9.50 0.85
C PHE A 63 12.58 9.00 -0.60
N GLU A 64 13.38 9.71 -1.38
CA GLU A 64 13.48 9.50 -2.83
C GLU A 64 14.27 8.25 -3.21
N THR A 65 13.77 7.55 -4.22
CA THR A 65 14.48 6.50 -4.95
C THR A 65 14.44 6.84 -6.42
N VAL A 66 15.62 7.06 -7.01
CA VAL A 66 15.78 7.30 -8.45
C VAL A 66 16.62 6.17 -9.03
N LYS A 67 16.02 5.38 -9.93
CA LYS A 67 16.72 4.31 -10.66
C LYS A 67 16.35 4.35 -12.13
N ALA A 68 17.34 4.26 -13.02
CA ALA A 68 17.09 4.09 -14.44
C ALA A 68 16.30 2.80 -14.67
N TRP A 69 15.18 2.87 -15.40
CA TRP A 69 14.33 1.71 -15.67
C TRP A 69 14.41 1.29 -17.13
N ILE A 70 14.17 2.21 -18.07
CA ILE A 70 14.26 1.97 -19.51
C ILE A 70 15.13 3.07 -20.14
N PRO A 71 16.46 2.88 -20.20
CA PRO A 71 17.39 3.91 -20.67
C PRO A 71 17.10 4.39 -22.10
N GLY A 72 16.64 3.49 -22.99
CA GLY A 72 16.30 3.84 -24.37
C GLY A 72 15.11 4.79 -24.50
N LEU A 73 14.27 4.90 -23.46
CA LEU A 73 13.16 5.85 -23.38
C LEU A 73 13.46 7.02 -22.44
N ASN A 74 14.68 7.09 -21.89
CA ASN A 74 15.05 7.99 -20.81
C ASN A 74 14.07 7.93 -19.62
N ALA A 75 13.53 6.73 -19.34
CA ALA A 75 12.56 6.51 -18.27
C ALA A 75 13.25 6.01 -17.00
N SER A 76 12.93 6.63 -15.86
CA SER A 76 13.41 6.26 -14.54
C SER A 76 12.25 5.94 -13.61
N TYR A 77 12.45 4.98 -12.71
CA TYR A 77 11.66 4.83 -11.51
C TYR A 77 12.09 5.92 -10.53
N HIS A 78 11.29 6.98 -10.43
CA HIS A 78 11.47 8.08 -9.50
C HIS A 78 10.28 8.10 -8.56
N VAL A 79 10.50 7.63 -7.33
CA VAL A 79 9.48 7.61 -6.28
C VAL A 79 9.99 8.40 -5.10
N GLY A 80 9.13 9.26 -4.56
CA GLY A 80 9.37 10.10 -3.40
C GLY A 80 8.06 10.72 -2.94
N VAL A 81 8.07 11.34 -1.77
CA VAL A 81 6.90 12.02 -1.21
C VAL A 81 7.21 13.50 -0.97
N ASP A 82 6.27 14.35 -1.34
CA ASP A 82 6.19 15.78 -1.02
C ASP A 82 5.10 16.04 0.03
N GLY A 83 4.86 17.32 0.35
CA GLY A 83 3.89 17.71 1.38
C GLY A 83 2.43 17.31 1.08
N ILE A 84 2.05 17.18 -0.19
CA ILE A 84 0.68 16.79 -0.57
C ILE A 84 0.56 15.26 -0.62
N SER A 85 1.48 14.61 -1.30
CA SER A 85 1.48 13.17 -1.49
C SER A 85 1.60 12.40 -0.17
N ILE A 86 2.34 12.89 0.84
CA ILE A 86 2.38 12.22 2.14
C ILE A 86 1.00 12.18 2.84
N LEU A 87 0.20 13.24 2.67
CA LEU A 87 -1.17 13.29 3.21
C LEU A 87 -2.10 12.34 2.45
N LEU A 88 -1.99 12.30 1.12
CA LEU A 88 -2.77 11.39 0.28
C LEU A 88 -2.38 9.92 0.51
N PHE A 89 -1.09 9.65 0.71
CA PHE A 89 -0.56 8.33 1.05
C PHE A 89 -1.13 7.85 2.40
N MET A 90 -1.12 8.72 3.42
CA MET A 90 -1.74 8.41 4.71
C MET A 90 -3.26 8.21 4.59
N LEU A 91 -3.96 9.07 3.85
CA LEU A 91 -5.40 8.94 3.63
C LEU A 91 -5.73 7.60 2.95
N THR A 92 -4.98 7.24 1.92
CA THR A 92 -5.18 5.98 1.18
C THR A 92 -5.01 4.78 2.10
N THR A 93 -3.90 4.74 2.84
CA THR A 93 -3.62 3.65 3.79
C THR A 93 -4.59 3.64 4.97
N PHE A 94 -5.17 4.78 5.36
CA PHE A 94 -6.20 4.86 6.41
C PHE A 94 -7.57 4.34 5.94
N ILE A 95 -7.99 4.72 4.73
CA ILE A 95 -9.33 4.38 4.23
C ILE A 95 -9.41 2.91 3.81
N THR A 96 -8.33 2.33 3.28
CA THR A 96 -8.32 0.93 2.81
C THR A 96 -8.72 -0.11 3.87
N PRO A 97 -8.16 -0.14 5.10
CA PRO A 97 -8.60 -1.08 6.14
C PRO A 97 -10.05 -0.84 6.56
N LEU A 98 -10.54 0.41 6.55
CA LEU A 98 -11.95 0.71 6.82
C LEU A 98 -12.87 0.18 5.72
N ALA A 99 -12.47 0.31 4.46
CA ALA A 99 -13.18 -0.24 3.31
C ALA A 99 -13.21 -1.78 3.35
N ILE A 100 -12.13 -2.42 3.80
CA ILE A 100 -12.11 -3.86 4.03
C ILE A 100 -13.10 -4.22 5.14
N LEU A 101 -13.03 -3.57 6.31
CA LEU A 101 -13.96 -3.84 7.43
C LEU A 101 -15.42 -3.66 7.03
N SER A 102 -15.76 -2.60 6.29
CA SER A 102 -17.13 -2.35 5.85
C SER A 102 -17.63 -3.41 4.84
N SER A 103 -16.73 -3.98 4.04
CA SER A 103 -17.08 -5.00 3.05
C SER A 103 -17.36 -6.39 3.65
N TRP A 104 -17.05 -6.65 4.92
CA TRP A 104 -17.11 -8.00 5.52
C TRP A 104 -18.51 -8.62 5.51
N SER A 105 -19.55 -7.81 5.67
CA SER A 105 -20.95 -8.25 5.60
C SER A 105 -21.59 -7.98 4.23
N ALA A 106 -21.08 -6.99 3.49
CA ALA A 106 -21.63 -6.57 2.21
C ALA A 106 -21.24 -7.51 1.05
N ILE A 107 -20.01 -8.06 1.08
CA ILE A 107 -19.48 -8.90 0.00
C ILE A 107 -19.62 -10.38 0.38
N THR A 108 -20.55 -11.07 -0.29
CA THR A 108 -20.84 -12.50 -0.10
C THR A 108 -20.48 -13.36 -1.30
N THR A 109 -20.15 -12.75 -2.44
CA THR A 109 -19.77 -13.46 -3.67
C THR A 109 -18.37 -13.06 -4.09
N ARG A 110 -17.55 -14.04 -4.53
CA ARG A 110 -16.17 -13.82 -4.99
C ARG A 110 -15.31 -13.00 -4.01
N LEU A 111 -15.49 -13.26 -2.71
CA LEU A 111 -14.79 -12.56 -1.62
C LEU A 111 -13.27 -12.57 -1.81
N LYS A 112 -12.70 -13.72 -2.23
CA LYS A 112 -11.25 -13.84 -2.44
C LYS A 112 -10.77 -12.89 -3.52
N GLU A 113 -11.45 -12.84 -4.65
CA GLU A 113 -11.12 -11.96 -5.78
C GLU A 113 -11.29 -10.50 -5.39
N TYR A 114 -12.35 -10.17 -4.64
CA TYR A 114 -12.58 -8.82 -4.12
C TYR A 114 -11.42 -8.36 -3.20
N MET A 115 -11.04 -9.18 -2.21
CA MET A 115 -9.96 -8.84 -1.29
C MET A 115 -8.61 -8.73 -1.99
N LEU A 116 -8.36 -9.58 -2.98
CA LEU A 116 -7.17 -9.47 -3.84
C LEU A 116 -7.18 -8.17 -4.63
N ALA A 117 -8.31 -7.82 -5.24
CA ALA A 117 -8.46 -6.58 -6.00
C ALA A 117 -8.25 -5.34 -5.10
N MET A 118 -8.74 -5.37 -3.85
CA MET A 118 -8.51 -4.30 -2.88
C MET A 118 -7.02 -4.10 -2.56
N LEU A 119 -6.27 -5.19 -2.34
CA LEU A 119 -4.83 -5.11 -2.06
C LEU A 119 -4.01 -4.64 -3.28
N VAL A 120 -4.39 -5.08 -4.48
CA VAL A 120 -3.78 -4.59 -5.73
C VAL A 120 -4.12 -3.11 -5.95
N LEU A 121 -5.35 -2.71 -5.68
CA LEU A 121 -5.79 -1.32 -5.78
C LEU A 121 -5.04 -0.43 -4.80
N GLU A 122 -4.85 -0.86 -3.55
CA GLU A 122 -4.04 -0.11 -2.57
C GLU A 122 -2.62 0.11 -3.09
N THR A 123 -1.97 -0.94 -3.63
CA THR A 123 -0.64 -0.81 -4.26
C THR A 123 -0.63 0.23 -5.37
N ALA A 124 -1.61 0.17 -6.28
CA ALA A 124 -1.71 1.08 -7.43
C ALA A 124 -2.08 2.52 -7.06
N MET A 125 -2.66 2.75 -5.89
CA MET A 125 -2.90 4.11 -5.37
C MET A 125 -1.66 4.69 -4.69
N LEU A 126 -0.78 3.84 -4.13
CA LEU A 126 0.42 4.26 -3.40
C LEU A 126 1.66 4.47 -4.29
N GLY A 127 1.67 3.94 -5.52
CA GLY A 127 2.79 4.06 -6.46
C GLY A 127 2.32 4.22 -7.89
#